data_AF-A0A949UM77-F1
#
_entry.id   AF-A0A949UM77-F1
#
_cell.length_a   1.000
_cell.length_b   1.000
_cell.length_c   1.000
_cell.angle_alpha   90.00
_cell.angle_beta   90.00
_cell.angle_gamma   90.00
#
_symmetry.space_group_name_H-M   'P 1'
#
loop_
_entity.id
_entity.type
_entity.pdbx_description
1 polymer ?
#
loop_
_entity_poly.entity_id
_entity_poly.type
_entity_poly.pdbx_seq_one_letter_code
_entity_poly.pdbx_strand_id
1 'polypeptide(L)' 'MSQRFYIETLGCPKNDVDSDKLIGALVADGMSP' A
#
# COMPACT_ATOMS: atom_id res chain seq x y z
N MET A 1 -7.34 3.75 -17.60
CA MET A 1 -6.00 3.29 -17.16
C MET A 1 -6.00 3.32 -15.64
N SER A 2 -5.75 2.20 -14.97
CA SER A 2 -5.62 2.19 -13.49
C SER A 2 -4.30 2.87 -13.10
N GLN A 3 -4.34 3.71 -12.07
CA GLN A 3 -3.13 4.33 -11.51
C GLN A 3 -2.29 3.25 -10.81
N ARG A 4 -0.96 3.38 -10.87
CA ARG A 4 -0.03 2.44 -10.25
C ARG A 4 0.62 3.02 -8.99
N PHE A 5 0.92 2.17 -8.01
CA PHE A 5 1.56 2.59 -6.76
C PHE A 5 2.66 1.62 -6.31
N TYR A 6 3.62 2.13 -5.55
CA TYR A 6 4.66 1.33 -4.91
C TYR A 6 4.76 1.77 -3.45
N ILE A 7 4.87 0.80 -2.54
CA ILE A 7 5.05 1.04 -1.10
C ILE A 7 6.40 0.45 -0.69
N GLU A 8 7.24 1.29 -0.12
CA GLU A 8 8.51 0.91 0.52
C GLU A 8 8.29 0.87 2.04
N THR A 9 8.42 -0.29 2.66
CA THR A 9 8.28 -0.42 4.12
C THR A 9 9.65 -0.23 4.80
N LEU A 10 9.81 0.83 5.60
CA LEU A 10 11.03 1.09 6.35
C LEU A 10 11.00 0.37 7.72
N GLY A 11 12.07 -0.36 8.06
CA GLY A 11 12.11 -1.38 9.11
C GLY A 11 11.56 -1.00 10.50
N CYS A 12 10.31 -1.42 10.75
CA CYS A 12 9.70 -1.60 12.07
C CYS A 12 8.43 -2.46 11.87
N PRO A 13 8.11 -3.44 12.75
CA PRO A 13 6.91 -4.28 12.59
C PRO A 13 5.59 -3.50 12.50
N LYS A 14 5.55 -2.28 13.06
CA LYS A 14 4.40 -1.38 12.92
C LYS A 14 4.20 -0.90 11.48
N ASN A 15 5.29 -0.69 10.75
CA ASN A 15 5.25 -0.19 9.38
C ASN A 15 4.77 -1.27 8.41
N ASP A 16 5.01 -2.56 8.69
CA ASP A 16 4.43 -3.66 7.89
C ASP A 16 2.90 -3.63 7.97
N VAL A 17 2.35 -3.53 9.19
CA VAL A 17 0.89 -3.48 9.42
C VAL A 17 0.27 -2.22 8.81
N ASP A 18 0.95 -1.08 8.89
CA ASP A 18 0.45 0.17 8.30
C ASP A 18 0.58 0.15 6.77
N SER A 19 1.60 -0.50 6.20
CA SER A 19 1.72 -0.77 4.76
C SER A 19 0.57 -1.63 4.24
N ASP A 20 0.19 -2.70 4.95
CA ASP A 20 -0.95 -3.55 4.57
C ASP A 20 -2.27 -2.76 4.50
N LYS A 21 -2.50 -1.85 5.46
CA LYS A 21 -3.67 -0.96 5.44
C LYS A 21 -3.65 -0.02 4.25
N LEU A 22 -2.48 0.54 3.92
CA LEU A 22 -2.32 1.43 2.76
C LEU A 22 -2.57 0.68 1.45
N ILE A 23 -2.05 -0.54 1.30
CA ILE A 23 -2.31 -1.40 0.13
C ILE A 23 -3.82 -1.62 -0.03
N GLY A 24 -4.51 -1.99 1.06
CA GLY A 24 -5.96 -2.22 1.04
C GLY A 24 -6.76 -0.98 0.60
N ALA A 25 -6.38 0.21 1.10
CA ALA A 25 -7.03 1.46 0.72
C ALA A 25 -6.80 1.80 -0.77
N LEU A 26 -5.56 1.69 -1.25
CA LEU A 26 -5.21 2.03 -2.64
C LEU A 26 -5.88 1.08 -3.64
N VAL A 27 -6.00 -0.21 -3.30
CA VAL A 27 -6.75 -1.18 -4.11
C VAL A 27 -8.25 -0.87 -4.11
N ALA A 28 -8.82 -0.50 -2.96
CA ALA A 28 -10.24 -0.08 -2.88
C ALA A 28 -10.52 1.16 -3.75
N ASP A 29 -9.54 2.06 -3.90
CA ASP A 29 -9.59 3.24 -4.77
C ASP A 29 -9.32 2.91 -6.26
N GLY A 30 -9.17 1.63 -6.61
CA GLY A 30 -9.00 1.16 -8.00
C GLY A 30 -7.58 1.29 -8.54
N MET A 31 -6.59 1.50 -7.67
CA MET A 31 -5.17 1.49 -8.03
C MET A 31 -4.61 0.07 -8.06
N SER A 32 -3.49 -0.10 -8.75
CA SER A 32 -2.77 -1.37 -8.89
C SER A 32 -1.31 -1.21 -8.43
N PRO A 33 -0.67 -2.26 -7.87
CA PRO A 33 0.77 -2.25 -7.61
C PRO A 33 1.60 -2.13 -8.91
#